data_AF-A0A952P782-F1
#
_entry.id   AF-A0A952P782-F1
#
_cell.length_a   1.000
_cell.length_b   1.000
_cell.length_c   1.000
_cell.angle_alpha   90.00
_cell.angle_beta   90.00
_cell.angle_gamma   90.00
#
_symmetry.space_group_name_H-M   'P 1'
#
loop_
_entity.id
_entity.type
_entity.pdbx_description
1 polymer ?
#
loop_
_entity_poly.entity_id
_entity_poly.type
_entity_poly.pdbx_seq_one_letter_code
_entity_poly.pdbx_strand_id
1 'polypeptide(L)' 'MKDAKKPEAPARPLVEGQDFEMENGLMVLTREYLLRRGFCCGNGCRNCPYEETEREETAED' A
#
# COMPACT_ATOMS: atom_id res chain seq x y z
N MET A 1 16.84 13.07 21.44
CA MET A 1 15.52 13.12 20.76
C MET A 1 15.75 12.95 19.27
N LYS A 2 15.24 11.87 18.69
CA LYS A 2 14.90 11.68 17.28
C LYS A 2 14.63 10.19 17.13
N ASP A 3 13.57 9.78 17.80
CA ASP A 3 12.96 8.47 17.66
C ASP A 3 12.54 8.35 16.20
N ALA A 4 13.40 7.66 15.44
CA ALA A 4 13.14 7.31 14.06
C ALA A 4 11.83 6.53 14.06
N LYS A 5 10.78 7.17 13.54
CA LYS A 5 9.46 6.60 13.29
C LYS A 5 9.62 5.48 12.28
N LYS A 6 10.06 4.31 12.76
CA LYS A 6 10.07 3.06 12.03
C LYS A 6 8.62 2.83 11.59
N PRO A 7 8.32 2.52 10.32
CA PRO A 7 6.97 2.14 9.94
C PRO A 7 6.68 0.82 10.63
N GLU A 8 6.09 0.92 11.82
CA GLU A 8 5.68 -0.22 12.63
C GLU A 8 4.63 -0.94 11.80
N ALA A 9 4.89 -2.22 11.49
CA ALA A 9 3.90 -3.09 10.86
C ALA A 9 2.55 -2.88 11.58
N PRO A 10 1.41 -2.88 10.87
CA PRO A 10 0.13 -2.51 11.46
C PRO A 10 -0.08 -3.28 12.76
N ALA A 11 -0.26 -2.56 13.88
CA ALA A 11 -0.47 -3.14 15.21
C ALA A 11 -1.76 -3.97 15.30
N ARG A 12 -2.57 -3.97 14.23
CA ARG A 12 -3.80 -4.73 14.09
C ARG A 12 -3.61 -5.86 13.07
N PRO A 13 -4.28 -7.01 13.29
CA PRO A 13 -4.28 -8.09 12.31
C PRO A 13 -4.82 -7.58 10.97
N LEU A 14 -4.34 -8.21 9.89
CA LEU A 14 -4.85 -7.95 8.56
C LEU A 14 -6.32 -8.38 8.49
N VAL A 15 -7.17 -7.52 7.94
CA VAL A 15 -8.61 -7.77 7.79
C VAL A 15 -8.91 -8.15 6.34
N GLU A 16 -9.51 -9.32 6.14
CA GLU A 16 -9.99 -9.76 4.83
C GLU A 16 -11.07 -8.79 4.29
N GLY A 17 -10.97 -8.39 3.03
CA GLY A 17 -11.83 -7.37 2.39
C GLY A 17 -11.39 -5.92 2.60
N GLN A 18 -10.38 -5.65 3.45
CA GLN A 18 -9.82 -4.31 3.63
C GLN A 18 -8.31 -4.27 3.38
N ASP A 19 -7.56 -5.23 3.92
CA ASP A 19 -6.11 -5.31 3.78
C ASP A 19 -5.68 -6.30 2.68
N PHE A 20 -6.44 -7.38 2.53
CA PHE A 20 -6.22 -8.40 1.53
C PHE A 20 -7.53 -9.11 1.22
N GLU A 21 -7.59 -9.78 0.08
CA GLU A 21 -8.71 -10.60 -0.34
C GLU A 21 -8.19 -11.98 -0.75
N MET A 22 -8.98 -13.02 -0.51
CA MET A 22 -8.64 -14.37 -0.92
C MET A 22 -9.22 -14.65 -2.31
N GLU A 23 -8.38 -14.57 -3.34
CA GLU A 23 -8.77 -14.83 -4.73
C GLU A 23 -8.16 -16.16 -5.18
N ASN A 24 -9.00 -17.14 -5.51
CA ASN A 24 -8.55 -18.48 -5.94
C ASN A 24 -7.57 -19.17 -4.97
N GLY A 25 -7.72 -18.93 -3.66
CA GLY A 25 -6.83 -19.46 -2.63
C GLY A 25 -5.49 -18.72 -2.50
N LEU A 26 -5.31 -17.61 -3.23
CA LEU A 26 -4.16 -16.73 -3.12
C LEU A 26 -4.54 -15.47 -2.33
N MET A 27 -3.63 -15.03 -1.47
CA MET A 27 -3.76 -13.77 -0.74
C MET A 27 -3.40 -12.60 -1.66
N VAL A 28 -4.41 -11.83 -2.06
CA VAL A 28 -4.24 -10.63 -2.89
C VAL A 28 -4.30 -9.40 -1.99
N LEU A 29 -3.19 -8.69 -1.85
CA LEU A 29 -3.13 -7.46 -1.06
C LEU A 29 -3.90 -6.33 -1.75
N THR A 30 -4.67 -5.58 -0.97
CA THR A 30 -5.40 -4.40 -1.47
C THR A 30 -4.47 -3.19 -1.62
N ARG A 31 -4.93 -2.20 -2.38
CA ARG A 31 -4.22 -0.92 -2.55
C ARG A 31 -4.00 -0.20 -1.21
N GLU A 32 -4.99 -0.22 -0.32
CA GLU A 32 -4.92 0.43 1.00
C GLU A 32 -3.84 -0.16 1.90
N TYR A 33 -3.67 -1.49 1.86
CA TYR A 33 -2.59 -2.14 2.59
C TYR A 33 -1.23 -1.73 2.05
N LEU A 34 -1.07 -1.70 0.72
CA LEU A 34 0.18 -1.28 0.07
C LEU A 34 0.50 0.20 0.33
N LEU A 35 -0.52 1.07 0.42
CA LEU A 35 -0.37 2.46 0.84
C LEU A 35 0.11 2.57 2.28
N ARG A 36 -0.52 1.83 3.20
CA ARG A 36 -0.15 1.82 4.64
C ARG A 36 1.24 1.25 4.90
N ARG A 37 1.68 0.29 4.08
CA ARG A 37 3.06 -0.23 4.07
C ARG A 37 4.08 0.87 3.81
N GLY A 38 3.71 1.89 3.04
CA GLY A 38 4.52 3.10 2.87
C GLY A 38 5.75 2.93 1.97
N PHE A 39 5.86 1.82 1.22
CA PHE A 39 6.91 1.65 0.22
C PHE A 39 6.51 0.72 -0.95
N CYS A 40 7.01 1.05 -2.14
CA CYS A 40 6.89 0.21 -3.33
C CYS A 40 7.95 -0.91 -3.30
N CYS A 41 7.54 -2.15 -3.59
CA CYS A 41 8.47 -3.28 -3.69
C CYS A 41 9.08 -3.48 -5.09
N GLY A 42 8.61 -2.75 -6.11
CA GLY A 42 9.13 -2.83 -7.49
C GLY A 42 8.69 -4.06 -8.27
N ASN A 43 7.73 -4.84 -7.78
CA ASN A 43 7.29 -6.10 -8.41
C ASN A 43 6.20 -5.95 -9.48
N GLY A 44 5.78 -4.72 -9.80
CA GLY A 44 4.76 -4.50 -10.84
C GLY A 44 3.38 -5.06 -10.48
N CYS A 45 2.93 -4.90 -9.23
CA CYS A 45 1.69 -5.53 -8.77
C CYS A 45 0.45 -4.74 -9.21
N ARG A 46 -0.59 -5.45 -9.66
CA ARG A 46 -1.84 -4.86 -10.19
C ARG A 46 -2.56 -3.85 -9.28
N ASN A 47 -2.35 -3.95 -7.95
CA ASN A 47 -2.94 -3.06 -6.95
C ASN A 47 -1.94 -2.01 -6.43
N CYS A 48 -0.81 -1.82 -7.11
CA CYS A 48 0.27 -0.97 -6.64
C CYS A 48 -0.19 0.50 -6.62
N PRO A 49 -0.21 1.17 -5.46
CA PRO A 49 -0.59 2.57 -5.40
C PRO A 49 0.46 3.51 -6.00
N TYR A 50 1.69 3.03 -6.19
CA TYR A 50 2.84 3.81 -6.65
C TYR A 50 3.02 3.78 -8.17
N GLU A 51 2.25 2.97 -8.90
CA GLU A 51 2.39 2.85 -10.36
C GLU A 51 1.81 4.06 -11.13
N GLU A 52 0.86 4.80 -10.54
CA GLU A 52 0.20 5.94 -11.19
C GLU A 52 0.62 7.32 -10.67
N THR A 53 1.65 7.41 -9.81
CA THR A 53 2.03 8.69 -9.15
C THR A 53 2.63 9.75 -10.10
N GLU A 54 2.69 9.54 -11.42
CA GLU A 54 3.21 10.54 -12.37
C GLU A 54 2.16 11.46 -13.00
N ARG A 55 0.97 11.67 -12.39
CA ARG A 55 -0.01 12.65 -12.90
C ARG A 55 -0.87 13.27 -11.81
N GLU A 56 -0.33 14.15 -10.97
CA GLU A 56 -1.13 15.14 -10.24
C GLU A 56 -0.23 16.23 -9.63
N GLU A 57 0.33 17.11 -10.48
CA GLU A 57 0.84 18.43 -10.03
C GLU A 57 0.92 19.48 -11.17
N THR A 58 0.06 19.40 -12.18
CA THR A 58 -0.14 20.51 -13.15
C THR A 58 -1.63 20.73 -13.43
N ALA A 59 -2.36 21.15 -12.40
CA ALA A 59 -3.63 21.85 -12.57
C ALA A 59 -3.79 22.78 -11.37
N GLU A 60 -3.25 24.00 -11.47
CA GLU A 60 -3.94 25.27 -11.19
C GLU A 60 -2.93 26.45 -11.24
N ASP A 61 -3.31 27.43 -12.07
CA ASP A 61 -2.75 28.76 -12.44
C ASP A 61 -1.37 28.86 -13.15
#